data_AF-A0A538SIA7-F1
#
_entry.id   AF-A0A538SIA7-F1
#
_cell.length_a   1.000
_cell.length_b   1.000
_cell.length_c   1.000
_cell.angle_alpha   90.00
_cell.angle_beta   90.00
_cell.angle_gamma   90.00
#
_symmetry.space_group_name_H-M   'P 1'
#
loop_
_entity.id
_entity.type
_entity.pdbx_description
1 polymer ?
#
loop_
_entity_poly.entity_id
_entity_poly.type
_entity_poly.pdbx_seq_one_letter_code
_entity_poly.pdbx_strand_id
1 'polypeptide(L)'
;MSEPRNYSLAAEPRDRTVLCAELPCAAGDAHWSMSDAALGALLVETLARIGLPLQATVLQVTTRRLPQAYPIYERGYEARFAAIDRWLGTLPGVLTLGRQGLIAHDNTHHTLAMAYAAVSCLDQAGRFDRARWAGFRDVFETHVVED
;
A
#
# COMPACT_ATOMS: atom_id res chain seq x y z
N MET A 1 -11.38 1.78 -9.24
CA MET A 1 -11.55 0.48 -9.94
C MET A 1 -10.67 0.51 -11.16
N SER A 2 -10.00 -0.59 -11.47
CA SER A 2 -9.17 -0.73 -12.66
C SER A 2 -9.51 -2.01 -13.42
N GLU A 3 -9.20 -2.03 -14.71
CA GLU A 3 -9.27 -3.22 -15.55
C GLU A 3 -7.85 -3.53 -16.04
N PRO A 4 -7.12 -4.46 -15.40
CA PRO A 4 -5.72 -4.75 -15.71
C PRO A 4 -5.42 -4.98 -17.19
N ARG A 5 -6.38 -5.52 -17.94
CA ARG A 5 -6.25 -5.70 -19.38
C ARG A 5 -5.86 -4.39 -20.11
N ASN A 6 -6.44 -3.25 -19.73
CA ASN A 6 -6.23 -1.96 -20.41
C ASN A 6 -4.83 -1.37 -20.22
N TYR A 7 -4.03 -1.92 -19.31
CA TYR A 7 -2.66 -1.50 -19.06
C TYR A 7 -1.69 -2.70 -18.93
N SER A 8 -2.11 -3.87 -19.39
CA SER A 8 -1.26 -5.06 -19.49
C SER A 8 -0.79 -5.25 -20.93
N LEU A 9 0.36 -5.91 -21.11
CA LEU A 9 0.81 -6.39 -22.41
C LEU A 9 0.20 -7.75 -22.80
N ALA A 10 -0.73 -8.28 -22.00
CA ALA A 10 -1.32 -9.59 -22.23
C ALA A 10 -2.39 -9.53 -23.32
N ALA A 11 -2.21 -10.33 -24.38
CA ALA A 11 -3.18 -10.44 -25.47
C ALA A 11 -4.28 -11.49 -25.21
N GLU A 12 -4.10 -12.34 -24.19
CA GLU A 12 -5.00 -13.44 -23.84
C GLU A 12 -5.28 -13.47 -22.33
N PRO A 13 -6.43 -14.04 -21.89
CA PRO A 13 -7.55 -14.49 -22.73
C PRO A 13 -8.29 -13.31 -23.36
N ARG A 14 -8.85 -13.44 -24.57
CA ARG A 14 -9.62 -12.37 -25.25
C ARG A 14 -11.08 -12.26 -24.82
N ASP A 15 -11.69 -13.35 -24.41
CA ASP A 15 -13.13 -13.46 -24.12
C ASP A 15 -13.53 -12.97 -22.72
N ARG A 16 -12.57 -12.75 -21.81
CA ARG A 16 -12.83 -12.37 -20.42
C ARG A 16 -11.80 -11.40 -19.87
N THR A 17 -12.24 -10.52 -18.98
CA THR A 17 -11.38 -9.56 -18.30
C THR A 17 -11.49 -9.71 -16.79
N VAL A 18 -10.64 -8.97 -16.06
CA VAL A 18 -10.72 -8.85 -14.61
C VAL A 18 -11.00 -7.40 -14.28
N LEU A 19 -11.95 -7.16 -13.39
CA LEU A 19 -12.13 -5.86 -12.75
C LEU A 19 -11.55 -5.94 -11.35
N CYS A 20 -10.65 -5.01 -11.04
CA CYS A 20 -10.07 -4.84 -9.71
C CYS A 20 -10.77 -3.66 -9.04
N ALA A 21 -11.49 -3.94 -7.95
CA ALA A 21 -12.12 -2.94 -7.12
C ALA A 21 -11.51 -2.96 -5.72
N GLU A 22 -11.45 -1.80 -5.11
CA GLU A 22 -10.99 -1.60 -3.74
C GLU A 22 -12.15 -1.05 -2.92
N LEU A 23 -12.43 -1.67 -1.78
CA LEU A 23 -13.46 -1.24 -0.84
C LEU A 23 -12.80 -0.96 0.51
N PRO A 24 -12.52 0.32 0.83
CA PRO A 24 -12.04 0.70 2.15
C PRO A 24 -13.05 0.30 3.23
N CYS A 25 -12.61 -0.44 4.22
CA CYS A 25 -13.41 -0.89 5.36
C CYS A 25 -12.52 -1.11 6.58
N ALA A 26 -13.11 -1.14 7.77
CA ALA A 26 -12.41 -1.45 9.01
C ALA A 26 -12.35 -2.96 9.23
N ALA A 27 -11.22 -3.46 9.74
CA ALA A 27 -11.11 -4.87 10.09
C ALA A 27 -12.19 -5.26 11.11
N GLY A 28 -12.97 -6.29 10.79
CA GLY A 28 -14.06 -6.78 11.63
C GLY A 28 -15.41 -6.07 11.43
N ASP A 29 -15.50 -5.06 10.55
CA ASP A 29 -16.78 -4.46 10.21
C ASP A 29 -17.65 -5.39 9.32
N ALA A 30 -18.86 -4.91 9.01
CA ALA A 30 -19.81 -5.65 8.20
C ALA A 30 -19.26 -5.98 6.81
N HIS A 31 -18.63 -5.01 6.12
CA HIS A 31 -18.07 -5.20 4.78
C HIS A 31 -16.87 -6.14 4.80
N TRP A 32 -15.99 -6.01 5.80
CA TRP A 32 -14.85 -6.90 6.00
C TRP A 32 -15.29 -8.36 6.12
N SER A 33 -16.42 -8.60 6.76
CA SER A 33 -16.93 -9.96 7.04
C SER A 33 -17.79 -10.53 5.91
N MET A 34 -18.11 -9.75 4.87
CA MET A 34 -18.89 -10.22 3.73
C MET A 34 -18.14 -11.32 2.97
N SER A 35 -18.89 -12.28 2.41
CA SER A 35 -18.32 -13.29 1.51
C SER A 35 -17.93 -12.67 0.16
N ASP A 36 -17.07 -13.36 -0.59
CA ASP A 36 -16.66 -12.94 -1.94
C ASP A 36 -17.88 -12.74 -2.86
N ALA A 37 -18.85 -13.64 -2.80
CA ALA A 37 -20.09 -13.53 -3.58
C ALA A 37 -20.90 -12.27 -3.22
N ALA A 38 -21.02 -11.96 -1.93
CA ALA A 38 -21.75 -10.77 -1.47
C ALA A 38 -21.03 -9.48 -1.85
N LEU A 39 -19.70 -9.44 -1.75
CA LEU A 39 -18.89 -8.30 -2.20
C LEU A 39 -18.98 -8.09 -3.72
N GLY A 40 -19.01 -9.18 -4.49
CA GLY A 40 -19.24 -9.12 -5.93
C GLY A 40 -20.61 -8.55 -6.30
N ALA A 41 -21.67 -8.99 -5.62
CA ALA A 41 -23.01 -8.45 -5.81
C ALA A 41 -23.07 -6.95 -5.47
N LEU A 42 -22.47 -6.55 -4.34
CA LEU A 42 -22.35 -5.15 -3.94
C LEU A 42 -21.64 -4.30 -5.01
N LEU A 43 -20.53 -4.81 -5.58
CA LEU A 43 -19.80 -4.12 -6.63
C LEU A 43 -20.67 -3.95 -7.89
N VAL A 44 -21.36 -5.00 -8.35
CA VAL A 44 -22.24 -4.94 -9.53
C VAL A 44 -23.36 -3.91 -9.33
N GLU A 45 -24.01 -3.91 -8.17
CA GLU A 45 -25.05 -2.92 -7.84
C GLU A 45 -24.47 -1.50 -7.81
N THR A 46 -23.29 -1.33 -7.20
CA THR A 46 -22.60 -0.03 -7.13
C THR A 46 -22.27 0.49 -8.53
N LEU A 47 -21.71 -0.36 -9.39
CA LEU A 47 -21.38 -0.03 -10.76
C LEU A 47 -22.61 0.42 -11.56
N ALA A 48 -23.74 -0.29 -11.44
CA ALA A 48 -24.99 0.13 -12.06
C ALA A 48 -25.48 1.49 -11.54
N ARG A 49 -25.40 1.73 -10.23
CA ARG A 49 -25.82 2.98 -9.58
C ARG A 49 -25.01 4.19 -10.03
N ILE A 50 -23.72 4.01 -10.31
CA ILE A 50 -22.83 5.09 -10.79
C ILE A 50 -22.81 5.23 -12.32
N GLY A 51 -23.72 4.55 -13.03
CA GLY A 51 -23.84 4.66 -14.50
C GLY A 51 -22.86 3.79 -15.29
N LEU A 52 -22.25 2.79 -14.66
CA LEU A 52 -21.34 1.82 -15.28
C LEU A 52 -21.88 0.38 -15.18
N PRO A 53 -23.13 0.09 -15.59
CA PRO A 53 -23.73 -1.23 -15.40
C PRO A 53 -22.93 -2.31 -16.14
N LEU A 54 -22.56 -3.37 -15.41
CA LEU A 54 -21.84 -4.51 -16.00
C LEU A 54 -22.75 -5.26 -16.98
N GLN A 55 -22.32 -5.37 -18.24
CA GLN A 55 -23.05 -6.08 -19.30
C GLN A 55 -22.62 -7.55 -19.45
N ALA A 56 -21.56 -7.96 -18.72
CA ALA A 56 -20.98 -9.29 -18.81
C ALA A 56 -21.34 -10.15 -17.59
N THR A 57 -21.36 -11.47 -17.79
CA THR A 57 -21.54 -12.43 -16.70
C THR A 57 -20.33 -12.44 -15.77
N VAL A 58 -20.56 -12.31 -14.46
CA VAL A 58 -19.53 -12.50 -13.45
C VAL A 58 -19.19 -13.98 -13.36
N LEU A 59 -17.99 -14.36 -13.80
CA LEU A 59 -17.53 -15.76 -13.77
C LEU A 59 -17.04 -16.17 -12.38
N GLN A 60 -16.35 -15.27 -11.69
CA GLN A 60 -15.76 -15.51 -10.39
C GLN A 60 -15.54 -14.18 -9.65
N VAL A 61 -15.62 -14.23 -8.32
CA VAL A 61 -15.20 -13.15 -7.44
C VAL A 61 -14.17 -13.70 -6.48
N THR A 62 -13.06 -12.99 -6.33
CA THR A 62 -11.99 -13.33 -5.39
C THR A 62 -11.64 -12.09 -4.61
N THR A 63 -11.57 -12.20 -3.28
CA THR A 63 -11.21 -11.06 -2.43
C THR A 63 -9.91 -11.28 -1.68
N ARG A 64 -9.21 -10.18 -1.41
CA ARG A 64 -8.07 -10.14 -0.48
C ARG A 64 -8.33 -9.02 0.53
N ARG A 65 -8.18 -9.36 1.81
CA ARG A 65 -8.41 -8.45 2.93
C ARG A 65 -7.06 -8.02 3.48
N LEU A 66 -6.81 -6.72 3.46
CA LEU A 66 -5.52 -6.13 3.82
C LEU A 66 -5.70 -5.25 5.06
N PRO A 67 -5.39 -5.75 6.27
CA PRO A 67 -5.66 -5.00 7.50
C PRO A 67 -4.74 -3.78 7.67
N GLN A 68 -3.65 -3.72 6.90
CA GLN A 68 -2.62 -2.68 6.95
C GLN A 68 -2.29 -2.21 5.52
N ALA A 69 -3.32 -1.89 4.73
CA ALA A 69 -3.15 -1.40 3.36
C ALA A 69 -2.56 0.02 3.31
N TYR A 70 -3.09 0.89 4.17
CA TYR A 70 -2.72 2.30 4.27
C TYR A 70 -2.40 2.66 5.72
N PRO A 71 -1.37 3.48 5.97
CA PRO A 71 -1.22 4.15 7.25
C PRO A 71 -2.43 5.05 7.52
N ILE A 72 -2.88 5.10 8.79
CA ILE A 72 -3.98 5.97 9.21
C ILE A 72 -3.41 7.01 10.16
N TYR A 73 -3.46 8.29 9.76
CA TYR A 73 -3.05 9.42 10.57
C TYR A 73 -4.14 9.81 11.56
N GLU A 74 -4.18 9.08 12.67
CA GLU A 74 -4.97 9.46 13.81
C GLU A 74 -4.45 10.76 14.45
N ARG A 75 -5.31 11.47 15.16
CA ARG A 75 -4.89 12.65 15.91
C ARG A 75 -3.74 12.30 16.87
N GLY A 76 -2.66 13.07 16.79
CA GLY A 76 -1.47 12.90 17.62
C GLY A 76 -0.65 11.65 17.29
N TYR A 77 -0.80 11.07 16.09
CA TYR A 77 0.05 9.97 15.65
C TYR A 77 1.52 10.37 15.64
N GLU A 78 1.84 11.64 15.36
CA GLU A 78 3.19 12.18 15.23
C GLU A 78 3.99 11.98 16.52
N ALA A 79 3.36 12.27 17.66
CA ALA A 79 4.00 12.08 18.98
C ALA A 79 4.24 10.60 19.28
N ARG A 80 3.28 9.72 18.93
CA ARG A 80 3.39 8.27 19.12
C ARG A 80 4.47 7.67 18.21
N PHE A 81 4.45 8.06 16.94
CA PHE A 81 5.44 7.67 15.95
C PHE A 81 6.84 8.13 16.36
N ALA A 82 7.02 9.40 16.72
CA ALA A 82 8.32 9.92 17.14
C ALA A 82 8.87 9.21 18.39
N ALA A 83 8.00 8.78 19.32
CA ALA A 83 8.43 8.01 20.49
C ALA A 83 8.96 6.62 20.09
N ILE A 84 8.23 5.91 19.22
CA ILE A 84 8.63 4.59 18.71
C ILE A 84 9.88 4.69 17.84
N ASP A 85 9.93 5.66 16.93
CA ASP A 85 11.04 5.85 16.00
C ASP A 85 12.35 6.20 16.72
N ARG A 86 12.30 7.09 17.73
CA ARG A 86 13.46 7.35 18.61
C ARG A 86 13.94 6.09 19.30
N TRP A 87 13.02 5.29 19.84
CA TRP A 87 13.39 4.04 20.51
C TRP A 87 14.02 3.04 19.53
N LEU A 88 13.42 2.82 18.36
CA LEU A 88 13.97 1.96 17.31
C LEU A 88 15.35 2.41 16.85
N GLY A 89 15.60 3.73 16.78
CA GLY A 89 16.91 4.28 16.46
C GLY A 89 18.03 3.90 17.44
N THR A 90 17.67 3.52 18.68
CA THR A 90 18.64 3.04 19.69
C THR A 90 19.04 1.57 19.48
N LEU A 91 18.26 0.81 18.71
CA LEU A 91 18.50 -0.62 18.53
C LEU A 91 19.67 -0.86 17.54
N PRO A 92 20.68 -1.67 17.93
CA PRO A 92 21.76 -2.03 17.01
C PRO A 92 21.24 -2.99 15.94
N GLY A 93 21.64 -2.77 14.69
CA GLY A 93 21.29 -3.65 13.57
C GLY A 93 19.83 -3.57 13.10
N VAL A 94 19.05 -2.60 13.58
CA VAL A 94 17.65 -2.39 13.18
C VAL A 94 17.52 -1.07 12.41
N LEU A 95 16.80 -1.13 11.29
CA LEU A 95 16.42 0.02 10.48
C LEU A 95 14.95 -0.09 10.10
N THR A 96 14.24 1.05 10.11
CA THR A 96 12.87 1.17 9.63
C THR A 96 12.84 1.96 8.34
N LEU A 97 12.06 1.49 7.37
CA LEU A 97 11.84 2.16 6.08
C LEU A 97 10.51 1.73 5.47
N GLY A 98 10.07 2.47 4.44
CA GLY A 98 8.86 2.18 3.68
C GLY A 98 7.56 2.52 4.40
N ARG A 99 6.44 2.25 3.71
CA ARG A 99 5.08 2.66 4.10
C ARG A 99 4.74 2.41 5.57
N GLN A 100 4.96 1.19 6.07
CA GLN A 100 4.61 0.85 7.45
C GLN A 100 5.74 1.17 8.45
N GLY A 101 7.00 1.09 8.03
CA GLY A 101 8.15 1.34 8.91
C GLY A 101 8.29 2.81 9.30
N LEU A 102 7.94 3.72 8.39
CA LEU A 102 7.99 5.17 8.58
C LEU A 102 6.62 5.83 8.63
N ILE A 103 5.55 5.02 8.73
CA ILE A 103 4.15 5.48 8.64
C ILE A 103 3.90 6.42 7.43
N ALA A 104 4.60 6.22 6.33
CA ALA A 104 4.57 7.10 5.17
C ALA A 104 3.49 6.67 4.16
N HIS A 105 2.69 7.62 3.66
CA HIS A 105 1.94 7.39 2.43
C HIS A 105 2.94 7.40 1.27
N ASP A 106 3.29 6.23 0.77
CA ASP A 106 4.32 6.05 -0.25
C ASP A 106 3.88 5.14 -1.37
N ASN A 107 4.42 5.38 -2.57
CA ASN A 107 4.35 4.46 -3.70
C ASN A 107 5.54 3.49 -3.70
N THR A 108 5.46 2.42 -4.50
CA THR A 108 6.50 1.39 -4.58
C THR A 108 7.89 1.98 -4.89
N HIS A 109 7.96 2.97 -5.77
CA HIS A 109 9.22 3.61 -6.14
C HIS A 109 9.87 4.38 -4.98
N HIS A 110 9.09 5.01 -4.09
CA HIS A 110 9.62 5.61 -2.86
C HIS A 110 10.23 4.55 -1.95
N THR A 111 9.52 3.44 -1.72
CA THR A 111 10.02 2.35 -0.86
C THR A 111 11.30 1.73 -1.43
N LEU A 112 11.40 1.59 -2.75
CA LEU A 112 12.63 1.15 -3.42
C LEU A 112 13.78 2.17 -3.26
N ALA A 113 13.50 3.46 -3.41
CA ALA A 113 14.48 4.51 -3.18
C ALA A 113 15.03 4.49 -1.75
N MET A 114 14.16 4.27 -0.75
CA MET A 114 14.56 4.10 0.64
C MET A 114 15.48 2.89 0.85
N ALA A 115 15.20 1.77 0.17
CA ALA A 115 16.04 0.58 0.23
C ALA A 115 17.44 0.85 -0.37
N TYR A 116 17.51 1.53 -1.52
CA TYR A 116 18.79 1.91 -2.12
C TYR A 116 19.58 2.88 -1.25
N ALA A 117 18.91 3.86 -0.64
CA ALA A 117 19.51 4.77 0.31
C ALA A 117 20.10 4.03 1.53
N ALA A 118 19.36 3.07 2.09
CA ALA A 118 19.84 2.23 3.19
C ALA A 118 21.10 1.45 2.81
N VAL A 119 21.11 0.79 1.64
CA VAL A 119 22.30 0.08 1.13
C VAL A 119 23.47 1.04 0.94
N SER A 120 23.23 2.25 0.44
CA SER A 120 24.30 3.24 0.22
C SER A 120 24.96 3.75 1.51
N CYS A 121 24.31 3.56 2.67
CA CYS A 121 24.86 3.88 3.98
C CYS A 121 25.76 2.76 4.54
N LEU A 122 25.83 1.60 3.89
CA LEU A 122 26.67 0.49 4.30
C LEU A 122 28.01 0.52 3.55
N ASP A 123 29.13 0.49 4.29
CA ASP A 123 30.46 0.38 3.70
C ASP A 123 30.90 -1.07 3.47
N GLN A 124 32.05 -1.26 2.81
CA GLN A 124 32.60 -2.59 2.51
C GLN A 124 32.97 -3.41 3.76
N ALA A 125 33.17 -2.76 4.91
CA ALA A 125 33.42 -3.42 6.18
C ALA A 125 32.11 -3.71 6.96
N GLY A 126 30.94 -3.43 6.36
CA GLY A 126 29.64 -3.63 6.99
C GLY A 126 29.28 -2.59 8.06
N ARG A 127 29.99 -1.46 8.12
CA ARG A 127 29.64 -0.36 9.03
C ARG A 127 28.56 0.50 8.39
N PHE A 128 27.58 0.87 9.20
CA PHE A 128 26.44 1.66 8.76
C PHE A 128 26.60 3.13 9.16
N ASP A 129 26.58 4.03 8.17
CA ASP A 129 26.63 5.48 8.37
C ASP A 129 25.26 6.02 8.80
N ARG A 130 25.08 6.16 10.12
CA ARG A 130 23.82 6.66 10.71
C ARG A 130 23.55 8.14 10.42
N ALA A 131 24.60 8.96 10.23
CA ALA A 131 24.42 10.38 9.94
C ALA A 131 23.90 10.57 8.52
N ARG A 132 24.50 9.84 7.56
CA ARG A 132 24.01 9.81 6.18
C ARG A 132 22.59 9.25 6.08
N TRP A 133 22.27 8.20 6.84
CA TRP A 133 20.92 7.65 6.91
C TRP A 133 19.90 8.67 7.42
N ALA A 134 20.23 9.44 8.47
CA ALA A 134 19.37 10.51 8.97
C ALA A 134 19.08 11.55 7.87
N GLY A 135 20.11 11.97 7.12
CA GLY A 135 19.92 12.91 5.99
C GLY A 135 19.04 12.36 4.88
N PHE A 136 19.09 11.05 4.58
CA PHE A 136 18.13 10.45 3.64
C PHE A 136 16.70 10.42 4.17
N ARG A 137 16.53 10.21 5.48
CA ARG A 137 15.21 10.23 6.10
C ARG A 137 14.56 11.61 6.00
N ASP A 138 15.32 12.69 6.15
CA ASP A 138 14.82 14.04 5.91
C ASP A 138 14.33 14.23 4.47
N VAL A 139 15.00 13.61 3.49
CA VAL A 139 14.56 13.63 2.08
C VAL A 139 13.26 12.86 1.90
N PHE A 140 13.08 11.71 2.57
CA PHE A 140 11.86 10.90 2.43
C PHE A 140 10.60 11.63 2.91
N GLU A 141 10.72 12.54 3.89
CA GLU A 141 9.61 13.38 4.34
C GLU A 141 9.08 14.32 3.24
N THR A 142 9.85 14.52 2.18
CA THR A 142 9.46 15.32 1.01
C THR A 142 8.80 14.50 -0.11
N HIS A 143 8.73 13.18 0.03
CA HIS A 143 8.04 12.34 -0.95
C HIS A 143 6.55 12.73 -1.03
N VAL A 144 6.08 12.97 -2.25
CA VAL A 144 4.68 13.26 -2.54
C VAL A 144 4.11 12.09 -3.34
N VAL A 145 2.99 11.55 -2.89
CA VAL A 145 2.25 10.54 -3.66
C VAL A 145 1.43 11.26 -4.72
N GLU A 146 1.70 10.94 -5.97
CA GLU A 146 0.89 11.31 -7.12
C GLU A 146 0.24 10.03 -7.65
N ASP A 147 -1.09 10.05 -7.80
CA ASP A 147 -1.92 8.96 -8.34
C ASP A 147 -2.37 9.26 -9.78
#